data_AF-A0A017T3C0-F1
#
_entry.id   AF-A0A017T3C0-F1
#
_cell.length_a   1.000
_cell.length_b   1.000
_cell.length_c   1.000
_cell.angle_alpha   90.00
_cell.angle_beta   90.00
_cell.angle_gamma   90.00
#
_symmetry.space_group_name_H-M   'P 1'
#
loop_
_entity.id
_entity.type
_entity.pdbx_description
1 polymer ?
#
loop_
_entity_poly.entity_id
_entity_poly.type
_entity_poly.pdbx_seq_one_letter_code
_entity_poly.pdbx_strand_id
1 'polypeptide(L)'
;MGRRMDGSSLNRVGPAEAAARRRRMRALVSLCRERLRRAPGARFGTAAVVAIAFGFGMVLAFVQQDGGAAAALDGMLRSATRWMAWVGGGAIALAAAHDRAAVDRRDGIEALAAVRGARGGALHAARALSAMQMIALVIGVPALVLAVVGAGLSGSMPAGLRVLGVGVGLAVFAGAAGVALGGLAAVSGRVAGARGRLVLVALVLVPWALADLAGNARWSIPGALDTFLFLVTGGMA
;
A
#
# COMPACT_ATOMS: atom_id res chain seq x y z
N MET A 1 -2.85 -60.06 0.92
CA MET A 1 -2.81 -59.38 2.24
C MET A 1 -2.30 -57.95 2.01
N GLY A 2 -3.19 -56.96 1.91
CA GLY A 2 -2.81 -55.56 1.64
C GLY A 2 -3.72 -54.62 2.43
N ARG A 3 -3.23 -54.08 3.55
CA ARG A 3 -3.92 -53.05 4.33
C ARG A 3 -3.84 -51.72 3.58
N ARG A 4 -4.96 -51.27 3.02
CA ARG A 4 -5.15 -49.86 2.66
C ARG A 4 -5.06 -49.03 3.95
N MET A 5 -4.04 -48.19 4.06
CA MET A 5 -4.04 -47.12 5.05
C MET A 5 -4.93 -45.99 4.55
N ASP A 6 -6.05 -45.77 5.23
CA ASP A 6 -6.93 -44.64 4.98
C ASP A 6 -6.24 -43.34 5.38
N GLY A 7 -5.76 -42.59 4.37
CA GLY A 7 -5.11 -41.29 4.51
C GLY A 7 -6.06 -40.11 4.79
N SER A 8 -7.22 -40.34 5.40
CA SER A 8 -8.28 -39.33 5.58
C SER A 8 -8.29 -38.63 6.95
N SER A 9 -7.43 -39.04 7.89
CA SER A 9 -7.25 -38.40 9.21
C SER A 9 -6.28 -37.23 9.19
N LEU A 10 -5.60 -36.98 8.06
CA LEU A 10 -4.77 -35.81 7.88
C LEU A 10 -5.67 -34.59 7.61
N ASN A 11 -5.78 -33.74 8.63
CA ASN A 11 -5.76 -32.29 8.48
C ASN A 11 -7.10 -31.53 8.44
N ARG A 12 -8.11 -31.96 9.20
CA ARG A 12 -9.12 -31.01 9.70
C ARG A 12 -8.52 -30.24 10.87
N VAL A 13 -7.70 -29.24 10.56
CA VAL A 13 -7.37 -28.17 11.53
C VAL A 13 -8.71 -27.66 12.06
N GLY A 14 -8.96 -27.87 13.36
CA GLY A 14 -10.24 -27.51 13.95
C GLY A 14 -10.52 -26.02 13.72
N PRO A 15 -11.79 -25.60 13.57
CA PRO A 15 -12.14 -24.18 13.39
C PRO A 15 -11.54 -23.30 14.50
N ALA A 16 -11.40 -23.82 15.71
CA ALA A 16 -10.76 -23.16 16.85
C ALA A 16 -9.26 -22.87 16.62
N GLU A 17 -8.51 -23.83 16.07
CA GLU A 17 -7.07 -23.67 15.78
C GLU A 17 -6.85 -22.68 14.63
N ALA A 18 -7.69 -22.74 13.59
CA ALA A 18 -7.66 -21.79 12.50
C ALA A 18 -7.94 -20.36 12.98
N ALA A 19 -8.93 -20.17 13.86
CA ALA A 19 -9.24 -18.89 14.47
C ALA A 19 -8.08 -18.38 15.35
N ALA A 20 -7.48 -19.25 16.18
CA ALA A 20 -6.32 -18.90 16.99
C ALA A 20 -5.12 -18.48 16.13
N ARG A 21 -4.84 -19.20 15.04
CA ARG A 21 -3.77 -18.86 14.08
C ARG A 21 -4.02 -17.50 13.42
N ARG A 22 -5.26 -17.21 12.99
CA ARG A 22 -5.63 -15.90 12.43
C ARG A 22 -5.46 -14.77 13.44
N ARG A 23 -5.88 -14.96 14.71
CA ARG A 23 -5.68 -13.99 15.78
C ARG A 23 -4.20 -13.69 16.03
N ARG A 24 -3.37 -14.74 16.10
CA ARG A 24 -1.90 -14.58 16.23
C ARG A 24 -1.30 -13.81 15.06
N MET A 25 -1.67 -14.14 13.82
CA MET A 25 -1.20 -13.42 12.64
C MET A 25 -1.61 -11.94 12.66
N ARG A 26 -2.86 -11.63 13.02
CA ARG A 26 -3.33 -10.23 13.16
C ARG A 26 -2.53 -9.47 14.21
N ALA A 27 -2.23 -10.08 15.35
CA ALA A 27 -1.40 -9.48 16.39
C ALA A 27 0.05 -9.23 15.93
N LEU A 28 0.63 -10.14 15.15
CA LEU A 28 1.96 -9.92 14.56
C LEU A 28 1.95 -8.79 13.52
N VAL A 29 0.91 -8.73 12.68
CA VAL A 29 0.73 -7.66 11.69
C VAL A 29 0.56 -6.31 12.37
N SER A 30 -0.25 -6.22 13.44
CA SER A 30 -0.42 -4.96 14.18
C SER A 30 0.88 -4.50 14.85
N LEU A 31 1.64 -5.43 15.44
CA LEU A 31 2.97 -5.14 16.00
C LEU A 31 3.94 -4.63 14.93
N CYS A 32 4.04 -5.32 13.80
CA CYS A 32 4.92 -4.92 12.70
C CYS A 32 4.51 -3.57 12.11
N ARG A 33 3.20 -3.32 11.98
CA ARG A 33 2.64 -2.05 11.51
C ARG A 33 2.99 -0.90 12.46
N GLU A 34 2.87 -1.09 13.77
CA GLU A 34 3.20 -0.04 14.74
C GLU A 34 4.69 0.31 14.68
N ARG A 35 5.56 -0.69 14.53
CA ARG A 35 7.00 -0.46 14.38
C ARG A 35 7.34 0.13 13.02
N LEU A 36 6.62 -0.21 11.95
CA LEU A 36 6.74 0.47 10.66
C LEU A 36 6.37 1.94 10.81
N ARG A 37 5.24 2.25 11.45
CA ARG A 37 4.76 3.61 11.72
C ARG A 37 5.73 4.47 12.51
N ARG A 38 6.51 3.88 13.42
CA ARG A 38 7.51 4.60 14.21
C ARG A 38 8.81 4.90 13.44
N ALA A 39 9.06 4.25 12.31
CA ALA A 39 10.27 4.48 11.55
C ALA A 39 10.25 5.85 10.85
N PRO A 40 11.39 6.54 10.76
CA PRO A 40 11.47 7.91 10.25
C PRO A 40 10.95 8.03 8.82
N GLY A 41 11.31 7.09 7.93
CA GLY A 41 10.82 7.11 6.55
C GLY A 41 9.31 6.91 6.43
N ALA A 42 8.69 6.15 7.34
CA ALA A 42 7.25 5.98 7.36
C ALA A 42 6.53 7.21 7.93
N ARG A 43 7.11 7.88 8.95
CA ARG A 43 6.61 9.16 9.46
C ARG A 43 6.65 10.24 8.39
N PHE A 44 7.77 10.34 7.69
CA PHE A 44 7.92 11.26 6.55
C PHE A 44 6.87 10.96 5.47
N GLY A 45 6.73 9.69 5.05
CA GLY A 45 5.74 9.30 4.05
C GLY A 45 4.30 9.66 4.44
N THR A 46 3.91 9.38 5.69
CA THR A 46 2.58 9.76 6.21
C THR A 46 2.41 11.29 6.24
N ALA A 47 3.40 12.03 6.73
CA ALA A 47 3.34 13.50 6.79
C ALA A 47 3.22 14.12 5.39
N ALA A 48 4.00 13.62 4.42
CA ALA A 48 3.95 14.07 3.04
C ALA A 48 2.58 13.81 2.41
N VAL A 49 1.96 12.65 2.68
CA VAL A 49 0.61 12.35 2.20
C VAL A 49 -0.44 13.26 2.81
N VAL A 50 -0.35 13.53 4.11
CA VAL A 50 -1.24 14.51 4.75
C VAL A 50 -1.08 15.89 4.12
N ALA A 51 0.15 16.33 3.86
CA ALA A 51 0.41 17.61 3.21
C ALA A 51 -0.13 17.65 1.77
N ILE A 52 0.07 16.59 0.98
CA ILE A 52 -0.48 16.46 -0.37
C ILE A 52 -2.02 16.50 -0.31
N ALA A 53 -2.62 15.70 0.58
CA ALA A 53 -4.07 15.66 0.71
C ALA A 53 -4.65 17.03 1.09
N PHE A 54 -4.02 17.70 2.06
CA PHE A 54 -4.42 19.04 2.46
C PHE A 54 -4.28 20.04 1.31
N GLY A 55 -3.15 20.04 0.59
CA GLY A 55 -2.92 20.91 -0.55
C GLY A 55 -3.97 20.73 -1.65
N PHE A 56 -4.22 19.49 -2.08
CA PHE A 56 -5.26 19.21 -3.09
C PHE A 56 -6.67 19.52 -2.58
N GLY A 57 -6.96 19.26 -1.30
CA GLY A 57 -8.23 19.62 -0.67
C GLY A 57 -8.49 21.13 -0.70
N MET A 58 -7.46 21.94 -0.43
CA MET A 58 -7.55 23.40 -0.54
C MET A 58 -7.82 23.84 -1.98
N VAL A 59 -7.09 23.30 -2.96
CA VAL A 59 -7.33 23.66 -4.37
C VAL A 59 -8.74 23.24 -4.82
N LEU A 60 -9.23 22.06 -4.39
CA LEU A 60 -10.60 21.62 -4.65
C LEU A 60 -11.64 22.60 -4.07
N ALA A 61 -11.43 23.09 -2.85
CA ALA A 61 -12.32 24.07 -2.23
C ALA A 61 -12.32 25.42 -2.97
N PHE A 62 -11.16 25.87 -3.48
CA PHE A 62 -11.06 27.11 -4.26
C PHE A 62 -11.71 26.98 -5.64
N VAL A 63 -11.42 25.92 -6.40
CA VAL A 63 -11.95 25.72 -7.77
C VAL A 63 -13.48 25.64 -7.79
N GLN A 64 -14.09 25.19 -6.70
CA GLN A 64 -15.55 25.10 -6.59
C GLN A 64 -16.23 26.47 -6.46
N GLN A 65 -15.52 27.50 -6.01
CA GLN A 65 -16.08 28.86 -5.95
C GLN A 65 -16.34 29.43 -7.35
N ASP A 66 -15.55 29.00 -8.34
CA ASP A 66 -15.64 29.49 -9.72
C ASP A 66 -16.58 28.65 -10.61
N GLY A 67 -17.35 27.71 -10.03
CA GLY A 67 -18.25 26.83 -10.76
C GLY A 67 -17.52 25.80 -11.64
N GLY A 68 -16.28 25.46 -11.29
CA GLY A 68 -15.42 24.56 -12.05
C GLY A 68 -16.05 23.19 -12.33
N ALA A 69 -15.97 22.75 -13.59
CA ALA A 69 -16.58 21.53 -14.08
C ALA A 69 -16.08 20.26 -13.35
N ALA A 70 -17.00 19.34 -13.05
CA ALA A 70 -16.73 18.06 -12.37
C ALA A 70 -15.58 17.23 -12.98
N ALA A 71 -15.28 17.39 -14.27
CA ALA A 71 -14.14 16.75 -14.92
C ALA A 71 -12.78 17.17 -14.35
N ALA A 72 -12.64 18.41 -13.87
CA ALA A 72 -11.42 18.89 -13.22
C ALA A 72 -11.19 18.17 -11.87
N LEU A 73 -12.26 17.86 -11.13
CA LEU A 73 -12.19 17.13 -9.86
C LEU A 73 -11.61 15.73 -10.07
N ASP A 74 -12.08 15.00 -11.09
CA ASP A 74 -11.59 13.65 -11.41
C ASP A 74 -10.07 13.65 -11.67
N GLY A 75 -9.60 14.61 -12.49
CA GLY A 75 -8.18 14.78 -12.80
C GLY A 75 -7.34 15.13 -11.58
N MET A 76 -7.84 16.02 -10.72
CA MET A 76 -7.17 16.42 -9.49
C MET A 76 -7.06 15.27 -8.48
N LEU A 77 -8.13 14.49 -8.28
CA LEU A 77 -8.11 13.34 -7.38
C LEU A 77 -7.12 12.26 -7.84
N ARG A 78 -7.04 12.00 -9.16
CA ARG A 78 -6.05 11.09 -9.74
C ARG A 78 -4.62 11.61 -9.53
N SER A 79 -4.39 12.89 -9.81
CA SER A 79 -3.09 13.53 -9.60
C SER A 79 -2.65 13.47 -8.14
N ALA A 80 -3.54 13.82 -7.20
CA ALA A 80 -3.29 13.73 -5.77
C ALA A 80 -2.90 12.30 -5.36
N THR A 81 -3.69 11.30 -5.78
CA THR A 81 -3.46 9.90 -5.44
C THR A 81 -2.14 9.36 -6.02
N ARG A 82 -1.78 9.77 -7.24
CA ARG A 82 -0.48 9.47 -7.84
C ARG A 82 0.67 10.03 -6.99
N TRP A 83 0.60 11.30 -6.60
CA TRP A 83 1.61 11.91 -5.73
C TRP A 83 1.70 11.22 -4.37
N MET A 84 0.56 10.86 -3.77
CA MET A 84 0.53 10.11 -2.51
C MET A 84 1.18 8.73 -2.63
N ALA A 85 0.97 8.03 -3.75
CA ALA A 85 1.58 6.72 -4.00
C ALA A 85 3.11 6.82 -4.12
N TRP A 86 3.62 7.78 -4.88
CA TRP A 86 5.06 7.92 -5.09
C TRP A 86 5.80 8.50 -3.89
N VAL A 87 5.32 9.62 -3.35
CA VAL A 87 6.01 10.30 -2.24
C VAL A 87 5.75 9.56 -0.95
N GLY A 88 4.49 9.29 -0.63
CA GLY A 88 4.09 8.62 0.60
C GLY A 88 4.37 7.13 0.58
N GLY A 89 3.74 6.43 -0.36
CA GLY A 89 3.87 4.99 -0.52
C GLY A 89 5.32 4.56 -0.78
N GLY A 90 6.04 5.29 -1.64
CA GLY A 90 7.45 5.05 -1.92
C GLY A 90 8.35 5.24 -0.68
N ALA A 91 8.17 6.30 0.10
CA ALA A 91 8.93 6.51 1.33
C ALA A 91 8.67 5.41 2.37
N ILE A 92 7.42 4.97 2.53
CA ILE A 92 7.06 3.86 3.42
C ILE A 92 7.65 2.54 2.92
N ALA A 93 7.59 2.28 1.60
CA ALA A 93 8.19 1.09 0.99
C ALA A 93 9.71 1.05 1.20
N LEU A 94 10.40 2.18 1.04
CA LEU A 94 11.82 2.32 1.37
C LEU A 94 12.11 2.04 2.84
N ALA A 95 11.26 2.53 3.75
CA ALA A 95 11.38 2.25 5.19
C ALA A 95 11.08 0.79 5.55
N ALA A 96 10.28 0.09 4.73
CA ALA A 96 9.98 -1.33 4.87
C ALA A 96 11.08 -2.23 4.27
N ALA A 97 11.77 -1.78 3.22
CA ALA A 97 12.87 -2.48 2.57
C ALA A 97 14.20 -2.37 3.34
N HIS A 98 14.30 -1.48 4.33
CA HIS A 98 15.43 -1.45 5.25
C HIS A 98 15.51 -2.74 6.08
N ASP A 99 16.70 -3.10 6.59
CA ASP A 99 16.95 -4.36 7.31
C ASP A 99 16.25 -4.42 8.68
N ARG A 100 14.93 -4.56 8.63
CA ARG A 100 14.03 -4.70 9.77
C ARG A 100 14.34 -5.98 10.53
N ALA A 101 14.74 -7.04 9.84
CA ALA A 101 15.05 -8.30 10.50
C ALA A 101 16.25 -8.13 11.45
N ALA A 102 17.31 -7.43 11.03
CA ALA A 102 18.43 -7.14 11.92
C ALA A 102 18.04 -6.25 13.10
N VAL A 103 17.23 -5.20 12.87
CA VAL A 103 16.73 -4.35 13.96
C VAL A 103 15.87 -5.14 14.94
N ASP A 104 14.97 -5.99 14.45
CA ASP A 104 14.09 -6.83 15.27
C ASP A 104 14.85 -7.85 16.11
N ARG A 105 15.94 -8.39 15.57
CA ARG A 105 16.85 -9.26 16.32
C ARG A 105 17.55 -8.50 17.44
N ARG A 106 18.08 -7.30 17.14
CA ARG A 106 18.74 -6.44 18.14
C ARG A 106 17.78 -6.04 19.26
N ASP A 107 16.52 -5.75 18.91
CA ASP A 107 15.47 -5.38 19.86
C ASP A 107 14.86 -6.60 20.60
N GLY A 108 15.30 -7.83 20.33
CA GLY A 108 14.78 -9.06 20.95
C GLY A 108 13.35 -9.45 20.53
N ILE A 109 12.79 -8.82 19.50
CA ILE A 109 11.41 -9.04 19.03
C ILE A 109 11.24 -10.45 18.44
N GLU A 110 12.27 -10.97 17.76
CA GLU A 110 12.23 -12.33 17.24
C GLU A 110 12.17 -13.37 18.37
N ALA A 111 12.91 -13.15 19.46
CA ALA A 111 12.86 -14.00 20.65
C ALA A 111 11.50 -13.93 21.35
N LEU A 112 10.95 -12.72 21.54
CA LEU A 112 9.61 -12.54 22.12
C LEU A 112 8.51 -13.22 21.28
N ALA A 113 8.58 -13.09 19.96
CA ALA A 113 7.66 -13.75 19.05
C ALA A 113 7.77 -15.29 19.13
N ALA A 114 8.99 -15.81 19.23
CA ALA A 114 9.25 -17.25 19.38
C ALA A 114 8.67 -17.81 20.70
N VAL A 115 8.82 -17.11 21.83
CA VAL A 115 8.20 -17.48 23.12
C VAL A 115 6.67 -17.50 23.03
N ARG A 116 6.07 -16.67 22.17
CA ARG A 116 4.62 -16.67 21.89
C ARG A 116 4.20 -17.70 20.82
N GLY A 117 5.12 -18.58 20.40
CA GLY A 117 4.87 -19.65 19.43
C GLY A 117 4.81 -19.18 17.97
N ALA A 118 5.33 -18.00 17.65
CA ALA A 118 5.47 -17.56 16.27
C ALA A 118 6.72 -18.18 15.63
N ARG A 119 6.54 -18.77 14.44
CA ARG A 119 7.65 -19.26 13.61
C ARG A 119 8.28 -18.09 12.83
N GLY A 120 9.57 -18.18 12.48
CA GLY A 120 10.27 -17.13 11.71
C GLY A 120 9.56 -16.74 10.40
N GLY A 121 9.02 -17.71 9.68
CA GLY A 121 8.23 -17.46 8.46
C GLY A 121 6.93 -16.66 8.71
N ALA A 122 6.28 -16.84 9.86
CA ALA A 122 5.08 -16.09 10.21
C ALA A 122 5.39 -14.61 10.50
N LEU A 123 6.50 -14.34 11.18
CA LEU A 123 6.95 -12.96 11.42
C LEU A 123 7.33 -12.27 10.11
N HIS A 124 7.99 -13.00 9.20
CA HIS A 124 8.32 -12.47 7.88
C HIS A 124 7.07 -12.12 7.06
N ALA A 125 6.07 -13.01 7.03
CA ALA A 125 4.79 -12.74 6.38
C ALA A 125 4.06 -11.55 7.03
N ALA A 126 4.09 -11.44 8.37
CA ALA A 126 3.48 -10.34 9.09
C ALA A 126 4.12 -8.98 8.74
N ARG A 127 5.46 -8.93 8.59
CA ARG A 127 6.17 -7.72 8.14
C ARG A 127 5.71 -7.30 6.73
N ALA A 128 5.67 -8.23 5.79
CA ALA A 128 5.21 -7.96 4.42
C ALA A 128 3.76 -7.46 4.40
N LEU A 129 2.84 -8.17 5.06
CA LEU A 129 1.43 -7.79 5.15
C LEU A 129 1.24 -6.43 5.84
N SER A 130 2.02 -6.13 6.88
CA SER A 130 1.96 -4.84 7.55
C SER A 130 2.40 -3.67 6.65
N ALA A 131 3.41 -3.89 5.80
CA ALA A 131 3.84 -2.89 4.83
C ALA A 131 2.78 -2.67 3.74
N MET A 132 2.23 -3.76 3.18
CA MET A 132 1.16 -3.69 2.18
C MET A 132 -0.06 -2.95 2.73
N GLN A 133 -0.52 -3.33 3.93
CA GLN A 133 -1.67 -2.69 4.57
C GLN A 133 -1.39 -1.22 4.91
N MET A 134 -0.20 -0.91 5.42
CA MET A 134 0.13 0.47 5.79
C MET A 134 0.18 1.38 4.55
N ILE A 135 0.82 0.96 3.47
CA ILE A 135 0.86 1.73 2.22
C ILE A 135 -0.56 1.92 1.67
N ALA A 136 -1.34 0.84 1.61
CA ALA A 136 -2.72 0.91 1.12
C ALA A 136 -3.59 1.87 1.95
N LEU A 137 -3.48 1.85 3.28
CA LEU A 137 -4.25 2.75 4.14
C LEU A 137 -3.76 4.19 4.09
N VAL A 138 -2.44 4.41 4.02
CA VAL A 138 -1.86 5.75 3.93
C VAL A 138 -2.30 6.43 2.64
N ILE A 139 -2.39 5.71 1.52
CA ILE A 139 -2.87 6.27 0.25
C ILE A 139 -4.41 6.33 0.22
N GLY A 140 -5.06 5.21 0.54
CA GLY A 140 -6.49 5.03 0.33
C GLY A 140 -7.37 5.87 1.25
N VAL A 141 -7.00 6.03 2.53
CA VAL A 141 -7.83 6.81 3.47
C VAL A 141 -7.89 8.29 3.05
N PRO A 142 -6.77 9.00 2.82
CA PRO A 142 -6.80 10.38 2.37
C PRO A 142 -7.44 10.55 0.98
N ALA A 143 -7.21 9.62 0.05
CA ALA A 143 -7.85 9.66 -1.27
C ALA A 143 -9.38 9.54 -1.18
N LEU A 144 -9.89 8.66 -0.31
CA LEU A 144 -11.32 8.53 -0.04
C LEU A 144 -11.89 9.76 0.65
N VAL A 145 -11.18 10.34 1.61
CA VAL A 145 -11.59 11.61 2.25
C VAL A 145 -11.70 12.72 1.21
N LEU A 146 -10.73 12.85 0.31
CA LEU A 146 -10.79 13.81 -0.78
C LEU A 146 -11.94 13.54 -1.75
N ALA A 147 -12.23 12.29 -2.07
CA ALA A 147 -13.38 11.94 -2.90
C ALA A 147 -14.72 12.29 -2.23
N VAL A 148 -14.86 12.05 -0.92
CA VAL A 148 -16.06 12.43 -0.15
C VAL A 148 -16.20 13.96 -0.10
N VAL A 149 -15.12 14.68 0.15
CA VAL A 149 -15.11 16.16 0.13
C VAL A 149 -15.50 16.66 -1.27
N GLY A 150 -14.88 16.12 -2.33
CA GLY A 150 -15.18 16.49 -3.71
C GLY A 150 -16.63 16.22 -4.09
N ALA A 151 -17.21 15.10 -3.62
CA ALA A 151 -18.62 14.78 -3.83
C ALA A 151 -19.56 15.72 -3.05
N GLY A 152 -19.18 16.14 -1.85
CA GLY A 152 -19.93 17.15 -1.09
C GLY A 152 -19.95 18.52 -1.77
N LEU A 153 -18.93 18.82 -2.58
CA LEU A 153 -18.80 20.09 -3.28
C LEU A 153 -19.39 20.08 -4.70
N SER A 154 -19.84 18.94 -5.24
CA SER A 154 -20.12 18.78 -6.67
C SER A 154 -21.36 19.49 -7.21
N GLY A 155 -22.07 20.28 -6.40
CA GLY A 155 -23.26 21.08 -6.77
C GLY A 155 -24.49 20.30 -7.24
N SER A 156 -24.35 19.02 -7.58
CA SER A 156 -25.41 18.12 -8.05
C SER A 156 -25.18 16.67 -7.61
N MET A 157 -26.27 15.94 -7.39
CA MET A 157 -26.24 14.54 -6.98
C MET A 157 -25.55 13.60 -8.01
N PRO A 158 -25.81 13.71 -9.33
CA PRO A 158 -25.14 12.86 -10.32
C PRO A 158 -23.63 13.08 -10.36
N ALA A 159 -23.17 14.33 -10.23
CA ALA A 159 -21.75 14.63 -10.16
C ALA A 159 -21.11 14.06 -8.88
N GLY A 160 -21.83 14.14 -7.75
CA GLY A 160 -21.34 13.59 -6.47
C GLY A 160 -21.18 12.08 -6.52
N LEU A 161 -22.17 11.36 -7.07
CA LEU A 161 -22.11 9.91 -7.25
C LEU A 161 -20.95 9.51 -8.19
N ARG A 162 -20.69 10.28 -9.24
CA ARG A 162 -19.54 10.06 -10.13
C ARG A 162 -18.22 10.19 -9.38
N VAL A 163 -18.04 11.25 -8.58
CA VAL A 163 -16.83 11.46 -7.78
C VAL A 163 -16.64 10.33 -6.75
N LEU A 164 -17.73 9.86 -6.12
CA LEU A 164 -17.67 8.69 -5.23
C LEU A 164 -17.28 7.41 -5.99
N GLY A 165 -17.78 7.21 -7.21
CA GLY A 165 -17.36 6.13 -8.09
C GLY A 165 -15.86 6.16 -8.39
N VAL A 166 -15.30 7.35 -8.66
CA VAL A 166 -13.86 7.55 -8.78
C VAL A 166 -13.16 7.17 -7.47
N GLY A 167 -13.69 7.58 -6.32
CA GLY A 167 -13.19 7.21 -4.99
C GLY A 167 -13.07 5.70 -4.77
N VAL A 168 -14.03 4.90 -5.24
CA VAL A 168 -13.94 3.42 -5.22
C VAL A 168 -12.76 2.93 -6.06
N GLY A 169 -12.58 3.48 -7.27
CA GLY A 169 -11.41 3.20 -8.11
C GLY A 169 -10.09 3.54 -7.42
N LEU A 170 -10.02 4.68 -6.71
CA LEU A 170 -8.83 5.09 -5.94
C LEU A 170 -8.54 4.11 -4.77
N ALA A 171 -9.57 3.56 -4.12
CA ALA A 171 -9.40 2.57 -3.08
C ALA A 171 -8.84 1.24 -3.62
N VAL A 172 -9.33 0.79 -4.78
CA VAL A 172 -8.80 -0.39 -5.49
C VAL A 172 -7.35 -0.15 -5.88
N PHE A 173 -7.03 1.03 -6.45
CA PHE A 173 -5.67 1.45 -6.74
C PHE A 173 -4.76 1.43 -5.52
N ALA A 174 -5.18 2.03 -4.40
CA ALA A 174 -4.40 2.05 -3.16
C ALA A 174 -4.10 0.64 -2.64
N GLY A 175 -5.06 -0.28 -2.74
CA GLY A 175 -4.86 -1.70 -2.45
C GLY A 175 -3.79 -2.34 -3.32
N ALA A 176 -3.89 -2.18 -4.65
CA ALA A 176 -2.92 -2.72 -5.61
C ALA A 176 -1.51 -2.11 -5.41
N ALA A 177 -1.42 -0.80 -5.23
CA ALA A 177 -0.18 -0.10 -4.94
C ALA A 177 0.45 -0.58 -3.62
N GLY A 178 -0.37 -0.80 -2.59
CA GLY A 178 0.08 -1.39 -1.33
C GLY A 178 0.66 -2.79 -1.51
N VAL A 179 -0.03 -3.68 -2.23
CA VAL A 179 0.46 -5.03 -2.53
C VAL A 179 1.76 -5.00 -3.33
N ALA A 180 1.82 -4.20 -4.39
CA ALA A 180 2.99 -4.09 -5.26
C ALA A 180 4.20 -3.51 -4.51
N LEU A 181 4.08 -2.31 -3.94
CA LEU A 181 5.18 -1.64 -3.26
C LEU A 181 5.58 -2.35 -1.96
N GLY A 182 4.62 -2.82 -1.17
CA GLY A 182 4.87 -3.57 0.05
C GLY A 182 5.49 -4.94 -0.22
N GLY A 183 5.05 -5.63 -1.28
CA GLY A 183 5.62 -6.89 -1.74
C GLY A 183 7.05 -6.74 -2.23
N LEU A 184 7.30 -5.75 -3.10
CA LEU A 184 8.64 -5.43 -3.60
C LEU A 184 9.59 -5.04 -2.46
N ALA A 185 9.13 -4.24 -1.51
CA ALA A 185 9.91 -3.87 -0.33
C ALA A 185 10.28 -5.11 0.51
N ALA A 186 9.32 -6.01 0.74
CA ALA A 186 9.55 -7.24 1.50
C ALA A 186 10.55 -8.19 0.80
N VAL A 187 10.44 -8.35 -0.53
CA VAL A 187 11.37 -9.16 -1.32
C VAL A 187 12.76 -8.51 -1.35
N SER A 188 12.85 -7.21 -1.57
CA SER A 188 14.13 -6.47 -1.61
C SER A 188 14.86 -6.54 -0.27
N GLY A 189 14.15 -6.36 0.84
CA GLY A 189 14.72 -6.50 2.18
C GLY A 189 15.16 -7.94 2.48
N ARG A 190 14.45 -8.94 1.96
CA ARG A 190 14.81 -10.36 2.13
C ARG A 190 16.07 -10.73 1.35
N VAL A 191 16.16 -10.34 0.09
CA VAL A 191 17.23 -10.75 -0.82
C VAL A 191 18.52 -9.99 -0.53
N ALA A 192 18.44 -8.69 -0.24
CA ALA A 192 19.61 -7.82 -0.15
C ALA A 192 19.96 -7.33 1.26
N GLY A 193 19.16 -7.71 2.28
CA GLY A 193 19.40 -7.35 3.68
C GLY A 193 19.61 -5.85 3.88
N ALA A 194 20.78 -5.45 4.37
CA ALA A 194 21.17 -4.06 4.57
C ALA A 194 21.07 -3.18 3.30
N ARG A 195 21.26 -3.78 2.11
CA ARG A 195 21.17 -3.09 0.81
C ARG A 195 19.75 -3.10 0.21
N GLY A 196 18.75 -3.62 0.93
CA GLY A 196 17.37 -3.72 0.45
C GLY A 196 16.76 -2.41 -0.05
N ARG A 197 17.12 -1.28 0.57
CA ARG A 197 16.72 0.06 0.10
C ARG A 197 17.24 0.38 -1.30
N LEU A 198 18.53 0.13 -1.54
CA LEU A 198 19.18 0.40 -2.84
C LEU A 198 18.60 -0.51 -3.92
N VAL A 199 18.34 -1.78 -3.60
CA VAL A 199 17.70 -2.70 -4.55
C VAL A 199 16.29 -2.26 -4.90
N LEU A 200 15.49 -1.85 -3.91
CA LEU A 200 14.15 -1.32 -4.19
C LEU A 200 14.22 -0.06 -5.08
N VAL A 201 15.13 0.87 -4.77
CA VAL A 201 15.34 2.07 -5.58
C VAL A 201 15.74 1.70 -7.00
N ALA A 202 16.68 0.77 -7.17
CA ALA A 202 17.10 0.31 -8.49
C ALA A 202 15.93 -0.33 -9.26
N LEU A 203 15.15 -1.21 -8.62
CA LEU A 203 14.00 -1.88 -9.24
C LEU A 203 12.88 -0.92 -9.66
N VAL A 204 12.72 0.21 -8.97
CA VAL A 204 11.69 1.20 -9.28
C VAL A 204 12.20 2.26 -10.26
N LEU A 205 13.38 2.85 -10.00
CA LEU A 205 13.89 3.98 -10.76
C LEU A 205 14.58 3.57 -12.07
N VAL A 206 15.30 2.44 -12.10
CA VAL A 206 16.03 2.04 -13.33
C VAL A 206 15.04 1.73 -14.46
N PRO A 207 13.99 0.90 -14.28
CA PRO A 207 13.02 0.67 -15.35
C PRO A 207 12.25 1.94 -15.71
N TRP A 208 12.03 2.85 -14.76
CA TRP A 208 11.36 4.11 -15.02
C TRP A 208 12.19 5.04 -15.92
N ALA A 209 13.48 5.24 -15.59
CA ALA A 209 14.39 6.02 -16.41
C ALA A 209 14.55 5.43 -17.82
N LEU A 210 14.69 4.10 -17.93
CA LEU A 210 14.79 3.42 -19.23
C LEU A 210 13.50 3.54 -20.05
N ALA A 211 12.33 3.46 -19.41
CA ALA A 211 11.05 3.60 -20.11
C ALA A 211 10.81 5.02 -20.61
N ASP A 212 11.27 6.03 -19.87
CA ASP A 212 11.20 7.44 -20.27
C ASP A 212 12.10 7.71 -21.49
N LEU A 213 13.34 7.21 -21.45
CA LEU A 213 14.28 7.23 -22.58
C LEU A 213 13.73 6.53 -23.84
N ALA A 214 12.96 5.46 -23.66
CA ALA A 214 12.37 4.69 -24.76
C ALA A 214 11.03 5.24 -25.27
N GLY A 215 10.53 6.35 -24.71
CA GLY A 215 9.22 6.93 -25.05
C GLY A 215 8.03 6.02 -24.70
N ASN A 216 8.25 4.99 -23.88
CA ASN A 216 7.29 3.93 -23.57
C ASN A 216 7.10 3.77 -22.06
N ALA A 217 6.70 4.86 -21.39
CA ALA A 217 6.53 4.93 -19.93
C ALA A 217 5.70 3.77 -19.34
N ARG A 218 4.77 3.18 -20.12
CA ARG A 218 3.88 2.06 -19.75
C ARG A 218 4.62 0.78 -19.29
N TRP A 219 5.89 0.60 -19.68
CA TRP A 219 6.67 -0.60 -19.36
C TRP A 219 7.37 -0.52 -18.00
N SER A 220 7.30 0.64 -17.34
CA SER A 220 7.84 0.84 -16.00
C SER A 220 6.78 0.55 -14.92
N ILE A 221 7.20 0.19 -13.70
CA ILE A 221 6.28 0.06 -12.56
C ILE A 221 5.47 1.34 -12.36
N PRO A 222 6.06 2.56 -12.46
CA PRO A 222 5.26 3.77 -12.36
C PRO A 222 4.21 3.94 -13.46
N GLY A 223 4.59 3.70 -14.72
CA GLY A 223 3.63 3.78 -15.82
C GLY A 223 2.54 2.71 -15.76
N ALA A 224 2.86 1.51 -15.28
CA ALA A 224 1.87 0.45 -15.07
C ALA A 224 0.87 0.82 -13.97
N LEU A 225 1.34 1.40 -12.85
CA LEU A 225 0.47 1.91 -11.79
C LEU A 225 -0.38 3.08 -12.26
N ASP A 226 0.18 4.01 -13.03
CA ASP A 226 -0.57 5.12 -13.60
C ASP A 226 -1.65 4.60 -14.58
N THR A 227 -1.30 3.67 -15.46
CA THR A 227 -2.26 3.03 -16.39
C THR A 227 -3.38 2.31 -15.62
N PHE A 228 -3.02 1.58 -14.56
CA PHE A 228 -3.99 0.93 -13.69
C PHE A 228 -4.90 1.94 -12.99
N LEU A 229 -4.35 3.03 -12.45
CA LEU A 229 -5.10 4.13 -11.85
C LEU A 229 -6.12 4.69 -12.85
N PHE A 230 -5.69 4.96 -14.09
CA PHE A 230 -6.57 5.45 -15.15
C PHE A 230 -7.70 4.48 -15.47
N LEU A 231 -7.39 3.18 -15.57
CA LEU A 231 -8.33 2.11 -15.87
C LEU A 231 -9.40 1.98 -14.77
N VAL A 232 -9.00 1.88 -13.50
CA VAL A 232 -9.94 1.64 -12.38
C VAL A 232 -10.81 2.83 -12.04
N THR A 233 -10.43 4.03 -12.48
CA THR A 233 -11.22 5.25 -12.30
C THR A 233 -12.03 5.63 -13.55
N GLY A 234 -11.96 4.83 -14.63
CA GLY A 234 -12.75 5.02 -15.84
C GLY A 234 -12.33 6.21 -16.70
N GLY A 235 -11.04 6.57 -16.70
CA GLY A 235 -10.54 7.60 -17.62
C GLY A 235 -10.44 7.02 -19.02
N MET A 236 -11.13 7.61 -20.00
CA MET A 236 -10.86 7.32 -21.41
C MET A 236 -9.48 7.90 -21.74
N ALA A 237 -8.56 7.03 -22.17
CA ALA A 237 -7.19 7.37 -22.54
C ALA A 237 -7.12 8.01 -23.93
#